data_AF-A0A2A7V100-F1
#
_entry.id   AF-A0A2A7V100-F1
#
_cell.length_a   1.000
_cell.length_b   1.000
_cell.length_c   1.000
_cell.angle_alpha   90.00
_cell.angle_beta   90.00
_cell.angle_gamma   90.00
#
_symmetry.space_group_name_H-M   'P 1'
#
loop_
_entity.id
_entity.type
_entity.pdbx_description
1 polymer ?
#
loop_
_entity_poly.entity_id
_entity_poly.type
_entity_poly.pdbx_seq_one_letter_code
_entity_poly.pdbx_strand_id
1 'polypeptide(L)' 'MIDLFSTDYGLMSISVIFIVLIMAVYFTMLFLNKIKLDAPKSK' A
#
# COMPACT_ATOMS: atom_id res chain seq x y z
N MET A 1 -9.69 18.06 23.66
CA MET A 1 -8.97 18.27 22.39
C MET A 1 -7.96 17.13 22.10
N ILE A 2 -8.19 15.90 22.57
CA ILE A 2 -7.36 14.72 22.22
C ILE A 2 -8.23 13.48 22.00
N ASP A 3 -9.50 13.68 21.63
CA ASP A 3 -10.49 12.61 21.54
C ASP A 3 -10.40 11.82 20.21
N LEU A 4 -9.74 12.40 19.21
CA LEU A 4 -9.64 11.81 17.87
C LEU A 4 -8.70 10.59 17.80
N PHE A 5 -7.74 10.51 18.72
CA PHE A 5 -6.80 9.38 18.83
C PHE A 5 -7.11 8.43 20.00
N SER A 6 -7.87 8.89 20.99
CA SER A 6 -8.16 8.14 22.22
C SER A 6 -9.43 7.29 22.15
N THR A 7 -10.36 7.64 21.26
CA THR A 7 -11.59 6.89 21.03
C THR A 7 -11.41 6.13 19.70
N ASP A 8 -11.42 4.80 19.73
CA ASP A 8 -11.41 3.72 18.70
C ASP A 8 -11.19 4.01 17.20
N TYR A 9 -11.48 5.22 16.71
CA TYR A 9 -11.32 5.72 15.35
C TYR A 9 -9.86 6.02 14.97
N GLY A 10 -9.03 6.52 15.88
CA GLY A 10 -7.63 6.86 15.57
C GLY A 10 -6.80 5.63 15.22
N LEU A 11 -6.86 4.60 16.07
CA LEU A 11 -6.18 3.32 15.84
C LEU A 11 -6.72 2.63 14.58
N MET A 12 -8.05 2.60 14.39
CA MET A 12 -8.67 2.04 13.19
C MET A 12 -8.21 2.77 11.92
N SER A 13 -8.13 4.10 11.94
CA SER A 13 -7.67 4.90 10.79
C SER A 13 -6.21 4.60 10.43
N ILE A 14 -5.32 4.49 11.42
CA ILE A 14 -3.91 4.18 11.23
C ILE A 14 -3.75 2.77 10.66
N SER A 15 -4.50 1.79 11.17
CA SER A 15 -4.51 0.42 10.64
C SER A 15 -4.94 0.38 9.18
N VAL A 16 -6.00 1.10 8.81
CA VAL A 16 -6.46 1.16 7.41
C VAL A 16 -5.42 1.82 6.52
N ILE A 17 -4.83 2.94 6.94
CA ILE A 17 -3.77 3.62 6.19
C ILE A 17 -2.59 2.66 5.96
N PHE A 18 -2.18 1.93 6.98
CA PHE A 18 -1.08 0.96 6.88
C PHE A 18 -1.39 -0.16 5.88
N ILE A 19 -2.61 -0.70 5.90
CA ILE A 19 -3.07 -1.72 4.94
C ILE A 19 -3.05 -1.17 3.51
N VAL A 20 -3.56 0.05 3.30
CA VAL A 20 -3.60 0.68 1.97
C VAL A 20 -2.17 0.89 1.43
N LEU A 21 -1.22 1.31 2.27
CA LEU A 21 0.18 1.48 1.85
C LEU A 21 0.83 0.15 1.47
N ILE A 22 0.60 -0.93 2.24
CA ILE A 22 1.10 -2.27 1.90
C ILE A 22 0.52 -2.72 0.56
N MET A 23 -0.78 -2.55 0.36
CA MET A 23 -1.45 -2.90 -0.89
C MET A 23 -0.91 -2.07 -2.06
N ALA A 24 -0.69 -0.76 -1.88
CA ALA A 24 -0.14 0.10 -2.92
C ALA A 24 1.27 -0.37 -3.35
N VAL A 25 2.14 -0.69 -2.41
CA VAL A 25 3.48 -1.23 -2.71
C VAL A 25 3.38 -2.60 -3.38
N TYR A 26 2.54 -3.50 -2.87
CA TYR A 26 2.35 -4.83 -3.43
C TYR A 26 1.87 -4.79 -4.88
N PHE A 27 0.82 -4.02 -5.17
CA PHE A 27 0.30 -3.88 -6.53
C PHE A 27 1.30 -3.21 -7.45
N THR A 28 1.98 -2.15 -6.99
CA THR A 28 3.04 -1.50 -7.79
C THR A 28 4.14 -2.49 -8.15
N MET A 29 4.59 -3.31 -7.20
CA MET A 29 5.59 -4.35 -7.44
C MET A 29 5.06 -5.45 -8.38
N LEU A 30 3.81 -5.87 -8.23
CA LEU A 30 3.16 -6.85 -9.11
C LEU A 30 3.10 -6.36 -10.56
N PHE A 31 2.65 -5.13 -10.78
CA PHE A 31 2.56 -4.55 -12.12
C PHE A 31 3.93 -4.31 -12.75
N LEU A 32 4.90 -3.79 -12.00
CA LEU A 32 6.27 -3.61 -12.50
C LEU A 32 6.92 -4.95 -12.86
N ASN A 33 6.70 -6.00 -12.06
CA ASN A 33 7.24 -7.32 -12.38
C ASN A 33 6.57 -7.96 -13.61
N LYS A 34 5.26 -7.75 -13.83
CA LYS A 34 4.61 -8.17 -15.08
C LYS A 34 5.19 -7.43 -16.29
N ILE A 35 5.35 -6.11 -16.21
CA ILE A 35 5.95 -5.31 -17.29
C ILE A 35 7.38 -5.76 -17.59
N LYS A 36 8.17 -6.13 -16.59
CA LYS A 36 9.54 -6.65 -16.79
C LYS A 36 9.58 -8.02 -17.48
N LEU A 37 8.56 -8.86 -17.30
CA LEU A 37 8.44 -10.15 -17.99
C LEU A 37 8.06 -9.96 -19.46
N ASP A 38 7.25 -8.95 -19.76
CA ASP A 38 6.78 -8.65 -21.12
C ASP A 38 7.70 -7.70 -21.89
N ALA A 39 8.67 -7.06 -21.23
CA ALA A 39 9.69 -6.26 -21.89
C ALA A 39 10.57 -7.19 -22.74
N PRO A 40 10.65 -6.99 -24.07
CA PRO A 40 11.57 -7.77 -24.89
C PRO A 40 12.96 -7.53 -24.32
N LYS A 41 13.63 -8.61 -23.90
CA LYS A 41 15.05 -8.57 -23.56
C LYS A 41 15.78 -8.02 -24.78
N SER A 42 16.04 -6.72 -24.81
CA SER A 42 16.96 -6.13 -25.77
C SER A 42 18.32 -6.75 -25.44
N LYS A 43 18.74 -7.61 -26.37
CA LYS A 43 20.01 -8.32 -26.36
C LYS A 43 21.19 -7.36 -26.26
#